data_AF-A0A7J6WR65-F1
#
_entry.id   AF-A0A7J6WR65-F1
#
_cell.length_a   1.000
_cell.length_b   1.000
_cell.length_c   1.000
_cell.angle_alpha   90.00
_cell.angle_beta   90.00
_cell.angle_gamma   90.00
#
_symmetry.space_group_name_H-M   'P 1'
#
loop_
_entity.id
_entity.type
_entity.pdbx_description
1 polymer ?
#
loop_
_entity_poly.entity_id
_entity_poly.type
_entity_poly.pdbx_seq_one_letter_code
_entity_poly.pdbx_strand_id
1 'polypeptide(L)' 'VCLRWLHEQGVCVVVNSFNEERMKGTLEIFDWELSPEESVLIKQLPNSRRHTGQDLIIVDGIFKYLIV' A
#
# COMPACT_ATOMS: atom_id res chain seq x y z
N VAL A 1 9.22 0.04 7.23
CA VAL A 1 7.92 0.04 7.97
C VAL A 1 6.72 -0.22 7.08
N CYS A 2 6.27 0.71 6.22
CA CYS A 2 5.02 0.50 5.44
C CYS A 2 5.02 -0.75 4.54
N LEU A 3 6.11 -0.97 3.79
CA LEU A 3 6.24 -2.14 2.92
C LEU A 3 6.29 -3.45 3.72
N ARG A 4 6.96 -3.41 4.88
CA ARG A 4 7.00 -4.54 5.82
C ARG A 4 5.60 -4.90 6.33
N TRP A 5 4.82 -3.90 6.73
CA TRP A 5 3.45 -4.12 7.18
C TRP A 5 2.59 -4.79 6.09
N LEU A 6 2.65 -4.29 4.85
CA LEU A 6 1.92 -4.88 3.72
C LEU A 6 2.34 -6.33 3.46
N HIS A 7 3.64 -6.61 3.49
CA HIS A 7 4.18 -7.96 3.36
C HIS A 7 3.64 -8.89 4.47
N GLU A 8 3.62 -8.46 5.73
CA GLU A 8 3.07 -9.25 6.86
C GLU A 8 1.57 -9.50 6.76
N GLN A 9 0.82 -8.63 6.06
CA GLN A 9 -0.59 -8.88 5.75
C GLN A 9 -0.79 -9.84 4.57
N GLY A 10 0.29 -10.38 3.98
CA GLY A 10 0.25 -11.27 2.82
C GLY A 10 0.01 -10.53 1.49
N VAL A 11 0.19 -9.21 1.46
CA VAL A 11 -0.01 -8.39 0.25
C VAL A 11 1.28 -8.33 -0.56
N CYS A 12 1.20 -8.69 -1.85
CA CYS A 12 2.29 -8.46 -2.79
C CYS A 12 2.34 -6.97 -3.17
N VAL A 13 3.52 -6.35 -3.04
CA VAL A 13 3.71 -4.92 -3.31
C VAL A 13 4.60 -4.70 -4.52
N VAL A 14 4.14 -3.89 -5.47
CA VAL A 14 4.94 -3.43 -6.61
C VAL A 14 5.47 -2.04 -6.27
N VAL A 15 6.79 -1.95 -6.04
CA VAL A 15 7.45 -0.69 -5.74
C VAL A 15 8.01 -0.09 -7.02
N ASN A 16 7.74 1.20 -7.23
CA ASN A 16 8.29 1.96 -8.36
C ASN A 16 9.25 3.04 -7.84
N SER A 17 10.54 2.89 -8.10
CA SER A 17 11.55 3.89 -7.80
C SER A 17 12.69 3.82 -8.82
N PHE A 18 13.20 4.99 -9.22
CA PHE A 18 14.43 5.10 -10.03
C PHE A 18 15.66 5.45 -9.19
N ASN A 19 15.49 5.61 -7.87
CA ASN A 19 16.60 5.89 -6.97
C ASN A 19 17.18 4.56 -6.46
N GLU A 20 18.45 4.32 -6.77
CA GLU A 20 19.12 3.06 -6.47
C GLU A 20 19.18 2.74 -4.97
N GLU A 21 19.50 3.74 -4.13
CA GLU A 21 19.53 3.56 -2.67
C GLU A 21 18.16 3.17 -2.13
N ARG A 22 17.08 3.78 -2.64
CA ARG A 22 15.70 3.42 -2.26
C ARG A 22 15.31 2.03 -2.72
N MET A 23 15.76 1.60 -3.90
CA MET A 23 15.51 0.24 -4.39
C MET A 23 16.23 -0.79 -3.50
N LYS A 24 17.48 -0.54 -3.11
CA LYS A 24 18.23 -1.42 -2.21
C LYS A 24 17.53 -1.54 -0.84
N GLY A 25 17.23 -0.42 -0.21
CA GLY A 25 16.53 -0.43 1.10
C GLY A 25 15.12 -1.04 1.04
N THR A 26 14.47 -1.02 -0.13
CA THR A 26 13.17 -1.70 -0.33
C THR A 26 13.30 -3.23 -0.27
N LEU A 27 14.43 -3.79 -0.71
CA LEU A 27 14.67 -5.24 -0.70
C LEU A 27 14.99 -5.76 0.71
N GLU A 28 15.43 -4.89 1.62
CA GLU A 28 15.83 -5.23 3.00
C GLU A 28 14.62 -5.39 3.97
N ILE A 29 13.39 -5.46 3.45
CA ILE A 29 12.19 -5.60 4.29
C ILE A 29 11.99 -7.02 4.84
N PHE A 30 12.78 -8.00 4.40
CA PHE A 30 12.61 -9.41 4.78
C PHE A 30 13.42 -9.81 6.02
N ASP A 31 14.44 -9.03 6.37
CA ASP A 31 15.40 -9.37 7.44
C ASP A 31 14.93 -9.00 8.84
N TRP A 32 13.72 -8.43 8.97
CA TRP A 32 13.13 -8.00 10.22
C TRP A 32 11.60 -8.06 10.18
N GLU A 33 10.98 -7.93 11.35
CA GLU A 33 9.53 -7.97 11.54
C GLU A 33 9.07 -6.83 12.44
N LEU A 34 7.79 -6.44 12.30
CA LEU A 34 7.18 -5.45 13.19
C LEU A 34 6.90 -6.08 14.55
N SER A 35 7.00 -5.28 15.61
CA SER A 35 6.52 -5.71 16.91
C SER A 35 4.98 -5.86 16.90
N PRO A 36 4.41 -6.68 17.80
CA PRO A 36 2.97 -6.78 17.96
C PRO A 36 2.31 -5.42 18.24
N GLU A 37 2.96 -4.57 19.04
CA GLU A 37 2.49 -3.24 19.40
C GLU A 37 2.48 -2.30 18.20
N GLU A 38 3.56 -2.28 17.40
CA GLU A 38 3.64 -1.50 16.16
C GLU A 38 2.55 -1.93 15.16
N SER A 39 2.33 -3.24 15.04
CA SER A 39 1.29 -3.80 14.19
C SER A 39 -0.12 -3.36 14.61
N VAL A 40 -0.39 -3.29 15.92
CA VAL A 40 -1.66 -2.78 16.46
C VAL A 40 -1.81 -1.30 16.18
N LEU A 41 -0.76 -0.50 16.37
CA LEU A 41 -0.80 0.95 16.12
C LEU A 41 -1.07 1.26 14.64
N ILE A 42 -0.43 0.55 13.71
CA ILE A 42 -0.66 0.74 12.27
C ILE A 42 -2.10 0.37 11.88
N LYS A 43 -2.66 -0.69 12.47
CA LYS A 43 -4.06 -1.09 12.23
C LYS A 43 -5.09 -0.05 12.68
N GLN A 44 -4.74 0.81 13.64
CA GLN A 44 -5.62 1.87 14.14
C GLN A 44 -5.58 3.14 13.27
N LEU A 45 -4.65 3.23 12.32
CA LEU A 45 -4.58 4.38 11.42
C LEU A 45 -5.84 4.47 10.55
N PRO A 46 -6.38 5.68 10.34
CA PRO A 46 -7.53 5.86 9.47
C PRO A 46 -7.16 5.47 8.03
N ASN A 47 -7.93 4.54 7.45
CA ASN A 47 -7.77 4.14 6.07
C ASN A 47 -8.50 5.11 5.14
N SER A 48 -7.86 5.45 4.03
CA SER A 48 -8.47 6.21 2.94
C SER A 48 -7.88 5.77 1.60
N ARG A 49 -8.67 5.89 0.53
CA ARG A 49 -8.19 5.61 -0.83
C ARG A 49 -7.44 6.83 -1.35
N ARG A 50 -6.17 6.63 -1.74
CA ARG A 50 -5.37 7.69 -2.35
C ARG A 50 -5.80 8.02 -3.78
N HIS A 51 -6.21 7.01 -4.55
CA HIS A 51 -6.72 7.18 -5.90
C HIS A 51 -8.11 6.56 -5.99
N THR A 52 -9.10 7.38 -6.35
CA THR A 52 -10.51 6.97 -6.40
C THR A 52 -10.90 6.39 -7.75
N GLY A 53 -10.07 6.57 -8.80
CA GLY A 53 -10.40 6.14 -10.16
C GLY A 53 -11.48 7.00 -10.82
N GLN A 54 -11.62 8.26 -10.39
CA GLN A 54 -12.62 9.19 -10.94
C GLN A 54 -12.60 9.28 -12.47
N ASP A 55 -11.40 9.22 -13.04
CA ASP A 55 -11.15 9.33 -14.48
C ASP A 55 -11.70 8.12 -15.28
N LEU A 56 -12.06 7.03 -14.59
CA LEU A 56 -12.65 5.83 -15.18
C LEU A 56 -14.19 5.85 -15.18
N ILE A 57 -14.81 6.85 -14.56
CA ILE A 57 -16.27 6.99 -14.54
C ILE A 57 -16.73 7.72 -15.81
N ILE A 58 -17.48 7.01 -16.64
CA ILE A 58 -18.01 7.51 -17.92
C ILE A 58 -19.51 7.20 -17.97
N VAL A 59 -20.30 8.09 -18.58
CA VAL A 59 -21.78 8.05 -18.58
C VAL A 59 -22.36 6.70 -19.03
N ASP A 60 -21.75 6.08 -20.05
CA ASP A 60 -22.12 4.74 -20.56
C ASP A 60 -21.02 3.69 -20.31
N GLY A 61 -20.13 3.96 -19.35
CA GLY A 61 -19.02 3.09 -18.98
C GLY A 61 -19.42 1.93 -18.06
N ILE A 62 -18.52 0.95 -17.94
CA ILE A 62 -18.69 -0.20 -17.04
C ILE A 62 -18.72 0.24 -15.57
N PHE A 63 -17.97 1.30 -15.23
CA PHE A 63 -17.91 1.86 -13.89
C PHE A 63 -18.82 3.09 -13.79
N LYS A 64 -19.90 2.96 -13.00
CA LYS A 64 -20.96 3.99 -12.89
C LYS A 64 -20.80 4.91 -11.68
N TYR A 65 -20.10 4.47 -10.64
CA TYR A 65 -19.92 5.22 -9.40
C TYR A 65 -18.64 4.77 -8.70
N LEU A 66 -18.12 5.64 -7.82
CA LEU A 66 -17.02 5.29 -6.93
C LEU A 66 -17.50 4.29 -5.88
N ILE A 67 -16.65 3.31 -5.58
CA ILE A 67 -16.76 2.54 -4.35
C ILE A 67 -15.85 3.27 -3.36
N VAL A 68 -16.44 4.05 -2.45
CA VAL A 68 -15.72 4.80 -1.42
C VAL A 68 -15.53 3.92 -0.21
#